data_AF-A0A3A9VPT3-F1
#
_entry.id   AF-A0A3A9VPT3-F1
#
_cell.length_a   1.000
_cell.length_b   1.000
_cell.length_c   1.000
_cell.angle_alpha   90.00
_cell.angle_beta   90.00
_cell.angle_gamma   90.00
#
_symmetry.space_group_name_H-M   'P 1'
#
loop_
_entity.id
_entity.type
_entity.pdbx_description
1 polymer ?
#
loop_
_entity_poly.entity_id
_entity_poly.type
_entity_poly.pdbx_seq_one_letter_code
_entity_poly.pdbx_strand_id
1 'polypeptide(L)'
;MHLANSLADLRSSALEAITQPRVELGALSRLIAPDLSSVWVTHSATVSLAHLNSLLARQRQELGDHFHDSLRGMAGIATQHLGLANWARSYETTTRKLLTQVSELPLRTWHDAVIDLPTDAARSRRAISSGNSVLGLMGGDLLTSDPNLQPEEATVVRVEEDVLQPWERARLEAGDDLKEVLARFAPKAPLFIEEAWKALATKGPLAAEMTAYSITEFIDRTLRAAAPDSDIETWLPQSGVPRQQWYSQPANRLTRPVRIRYIAVRHSADPRMCLALVDNLLIIAQRLNGRLQALKHASEGDLAAVRTLLIAAESFLSHLFLASSPQD
;
A
#
# COMPACT_ATOMS: atom_id res chain seq x y z
N MET A 1 -27.05 -14.30 25.83
CA MET A 1 -26.18 -15.49 25.89
C MET A 1 -26.25 -16.33 24.61
N HIS A 2 -27.44 -16.71 24.11
CA HIS A 2 -27.58 -17.46 22.83
C HIS A 2 -27.05 -16.74 21.58
N LEU A 3 -27.17 -15.41 21.50
CA LEU A 3 -26.70 -14.60 20.35
C LEU A 3 -25.16 -14.49 20.27
N ALA A 4 -24.48 -14.45 21.44
CA ALA A 4 -23.02 -14.40 21.51
C ALA A 4 -22.39 -15.76 21.13
N ASN A 5 -23.02 -16.86 21.53
CA ASN A 5 -22.58 -18.21 21.16
C ASN A 5 -22.79 -18.46 19.66
N SER A 6 -23.92 -18.01 19.09
CA SER A 6 -24.17 -18.09 17.65
C SER A 6 -23.16 -17.30 16.80
N LEU A 7 -22.74 -16.12 17.27
CA LEU A 7 -21.68 -15.33 16.62
C LEU A 7 -20.29 -15.97 16.77
N ALA A 8 -19.99 -16.59 17.90
CA ALA A 8 -18.75 -17.33 18.10
C ALA A 8 -18.67 -18.57 17.21
N ASP A 9 -19.78 -19.30 17.05
CA ASP A 9 -19.88 -20.49 16.20
C ASP A 9 -19.82 -20.11 14.70
N LEU A 10 -20.47 -19.03 14.29
CA LEU A 10 -20.35 -18.46 12.94
C LEU A 10 -18.92 -17.98 12.64
N ARG A 11 -18.26 -17.34 13.62
CA ARG A 11 -16.86 -16.92 13.50
C ARG A 11 -15.92 -18.11 13.41
N SER A 12 -16.13 -19.14 14.22
CA SER A 12 -15.33 -20.38 14.18
C SER A 12 -15.51 -21.09 12.83
N SER A 13 -16.75 -21.21 12.36
CA SER A 13 -17.07 -21.83 11.06
C SER A 13 -16.51 -21.02 9.89
N ALA A 14 -16.54 -19.69 9.96
CA ALA A 14 -15.91 -18.81 8.96
C ALA A 14 -14.39 -18.91 8.99
N LEU A 15 -13.77 -18.97 10.17
CA LEU A 15 -12.33 -19.14 10.32
C LEU A 15 -11.85 -20.51 9.81
N GLU A 16 -12.62 -21.58 10.05
CA GLU A 16 -12.36 -22.91 9.48
C GLU A 16 -12.51 -22.91 7.96
N ALA A 17 -13.55 -22.29 7.42
CA ALA A 17 -13.77 -22.17 5.99
C ALA A 17 -12.65 -21.38 5.28
N ILE A 18 -12.12 -20.33 5.91
CA ILE A 18 -11.07 -19.45 5.36
C ILE A 18 -9.70 -20.14 5.20
N THR A 19 -9.49 -21.27 5.89
CA THR A 19 -8.31 -22.14 5.67
C THR A 19 -8.42 -23.00 4.41
N GLN A 20 -9.58 -23.04 3.76
CA GLN A 20 -9.78 -23.77 2.51
C GLN A 20 -9.60 -22.87 1.29
N PRO A 21 -8.89 -23.31 0.24
CA PRO A 21 -8.54 -22.50 -0.94
C PRO A 21 -9.71 -22.21 -1.90
N ARG A 22 -10.96 -22.53 -1.54
CA ARG A 22 -12.14 -22.45 -2.43
C ARG A 22 -13.40 -21.91 -1.74
N VAL A 23 -13.30 -20.86 -0.93
CA VAL A 23 -14.51 -20.21 -0.40
C VAL A 23 -14.85 -18.97 -1.21
N GLU A 24 -16.08 -18.93 -1.75
CA GLU A 24 -16.67 -17.70 -2.30
C GLU A 24 -17.00 -16.73 -1.17
N LEU A 25 -15.93 -16.05 -0.79
CA LEU A 25 -15.83 -15.17 0.35
C LEU A 25 -16.73 -13.90 0.24
N GLY A 26 -17.20 -13.57 -0.98
CA GLY A 26 -18.16 -12.49 -1.22
C GLY A 26 -19.57 -12.73 -0.64
N ALA A 27 -19.93 -13.97 -0.29
CA ALA A 27 -21.16 -14.27 0.42
C ALA A 27 -21.05 -14.02 1.94
N LEU A 28 -19.85 -14.22 2.50
CA LEU A 28 -19.57 -14.02 3.94
C LEU A 28 -19.42 -12.53 4.31
N SER A 29 -18.99 -11.68 3.38
CA SER A 29 -18.80 -10.25 3.61
C SER A 29 -20.09 -9.46 3.87
N ARG A 30 -21.26 -10.00 3.50
CA ARG A 30 -22.56 -9.36 3.77
C ARG A 30 -23.16 -9.73 5.13
N LEU A 31 -22.63 -10.77 5.77
CA LEU A 31 -23.15 -11.35 7.01
C LEU A 31 -22.35 -10.98 8.26
N ILE A 32 -21.13 -10.47 8.10
CA ILE A 32 -20.20 -10.22 9.20
C ILE A 32 -19.69 -8.78 9.11
N ALA A 33 -19.86 -8.06 10.21
CA ALA A 33 -19.49 -6.67 10.49
C ALA A 33 -18.04 -6.28 10.07
N PRO A 34 -17.65 -4.98 10.15
CA PRO A 34 -16.28 -4.45 9.92
C PRO A 34 -15.11 -5.08 10.72
N ASP A 35 -15.29 -6.22 11.36
CA ASP A 35 -14.39 -6.88 12.32
C ASP A 35 -13.53 -8.01 11.70
N LEU A 36 -13.44 -8.09 10.37
CA LEU A 36 -12.74 -9.17 9.67
C LEU A 36 -11.49 -8.75 8.90
N SER A 37 -11.06 -7.49 8.95
CA SER A 37 -9.94 -7.02 8.12
C SER A 37 -8.66 -7.84 8.33
N SER A 38 -8.29 -8.18 9.56
CA SER A 38 -7.13 -9.05 9.83
C SER A 38 -7.29 -10.47 9.27
N VAL A 39 -8.51 -11.00 9.24
CA VAL A 39 -8.84 -12.31 8.64
C VAL A 39 -8.69 -12.26 7.12
N TRP A 40 -9.24 -11.23 6.48
CA TRP A 40 -9.15 -11.01 5.04
C TRP A 40 -7.72 -10.79 4.57
N VAL A 41 -6.96 -10.01 5.33
CA VAL A 41 -5.54 -9.77 5.08
C VAL A 41 -4.76 -11.07 5.17
N THR A 42 -4.98 -11.86 6.23
CA THR A 42 -4.31 -13.16 6.40
C THR A 42 -4.65 -14.12 5.25
N HIS A 43 -5.93 -14.21 4.87
CA HIS A 43 -6.37 -15.07 3.78
C HIS A 43 -5.73 -14.66 2.44
N SER A 44 -5.82 -13.37 2.08
CA SER A 44 -5.29 -12.85 0.83
C SER A 44 -3.77 -13.10 0.73
N ALA A 45 -3.02 -12.85 1.80
CA ALA A 45 -1.59 -13.12 1.84
C ALA A 45 -1.27 -14.62 1.71
N THR A 46 -2.04 -15.48 2.40
CA THR A 46 -1.87 -16.94 2.34
C THR A 46 -2.09 -17.47 0.92
N VAL A 47 -3.19 -17.08 0.28
CA VAL A 47 -3.52 -17.56 -1.07
C VAL A 47 -2.53 -17.04 -2.10
N SER A 48 -2.13 -15.76 -2.01
CA SER A 48 -1.09 -15.20 -2.89
C SER A 48 0.24 -15.96 -2.79
N LEU A 49 0.71 -16.24 -1.57
CA LEU A 49 1.95 -16.99 -1.36
C LEU A 49 1.85 -18.42 -1.88
N ALA A 50 0.74 -19.11 -1.62
CA ALA A 50 0.51 -20.47 -2.11
C ALA A 50 0.49 -20.50 -3.65
N HIS A 51 -0.15 -19.52 -4.28
CA HIS A 51 -0.19 -19.38 -5.73
C HIS A 51 1.21 -19.17 -6.32
N LEU A 52 1.97 -18.20 -5.80
CA LEU A 52 3.32 -17.88 -6.25
C LEU A 52 4.28 -19.06 -6.09
N ASN A 53 4.22 -19.78 -4.96
CA ASN A 53 5.01 -21.00 -4.76
C ASN A 53 4.63 -22.10 -5.76
N SER A 54 3.35 -22.22 -6.11
CA SER A 54 2.90 -23.16 -7.13
C SER A 54 3.45 -22.80 -8.52
N LEU A 55 3.54 -21.51 -8.85
CA LEU A 55 4.16 -21.04 -10.09
C LEU A 55 5.68 -21.32 -10.08
N LEU A 56 6.38 -20.96 -9.01
CA LEU A 56 7.82 -21.23 -8.86
C LEU A 56 8.16 -22.73 -8.99
N ALA A 57 7.31 -23.61 -8.46
CA ALA A 57 7.49 -25.06 -8.57
C ALA A 57 7.31 -25.58 -10.01
N ARG A 58 6.38 -25.00 -10.77
CA ARG A 58 6.10 -25.41 -12.16
C ARG A 58 7.14 -24.89 -13.15
N GLN A 59 7.77 -23.75 -12.88
CA GLN A 59 8.38 -22.94 -13.94
C GLN A 59 9.90 -22.99 -14.07
N ARG A 60 10.59 -23.85 -13.31
CA ARG A 60 12.05 -24.01 -13.41
C ARG A 60 12.54 -24.51 -14.79
N GLN A 61 11.65 -24.98 -15.68
CA GLN A 61 12.00 -25.50 -17.00
C GLN A 61 11.56 -24.63 -18.21
N GLU A 62 10.68 -23.63 -18.06
CA GLU A 62 9.95 -23.08 -19.23
C GLU A 62 10.02 -21.56 -19.43
N LEU A 63 10.31 -20.72 -18.42
CA LEU A 63 9.99 -19.28 -18.48
C LEU A 63 11.16 -18.29 -18.41
N GLY A 64 12.39 -18.79 -18.49
CA GLY A 64 13.60 -17.96 -18.45
C GLY A 64 13.88 -17.31 -17.09
N ASP A 65 15.11 -16.87 -16.89
CA ASP A 65 15.61 -16.45 -15.57
C ASP A 65 14.92 -15.19 -15.03
N HIS A 66 14.59 -14.23 -15.90
CA HIS A 66 14.00 -12.94 -15.50
C HIS A 66 12.58 -13.06 -14.90
N PHE A 67 11.75 -13.94 -15.45
CA PHE A 67 10.40 -14.16 -14.90
C PHE A 67 10.47 -14.90 -13.56
N HIS A 68 11.40 -15.86 -13.46
CA HIS A 68 11.64 -16.62 -12.24
C HIS A 68 12.10 -15.74 -11.07
N ASP A 69 12.99 -14.78 -11.33
CA ASP A 69 13.43 -13.83 -10.29
C ASP A 69 12.30 -12.87 -9.88
N SER A 70 11.45 -12.47 -10.82
CA SER A 70 10.27 -11.65 -10.50
C SER A 70 9.26 -12.42 -9.62
N LEU A 71 9.04 -13.71 -9.91
CA LEU A 71 8.20 -14.59 -9.08
C LEU A 71 8.79 -14.79 -7.69
N ARG A 72 10.11 -14.95 -7.56
CA ARG A 72 10.78 -15.00 -6.25
C ARG A 72 10.58 -13.70 -5.49
N GLY A 73 10.74 -12.56 -6.15
CA GLY A 73 10.50 -11.24 -5.57
C GLY A 73 9.08 -11.11 -5.01
N MET A 74 8.07 -11.48 -5.80
CA MET A 74 6.67 -11.48 -5.35
C MET A 74 6.42 -12.48 -4.22
N ALA A 75 7.02 -13.67 -4.25
CA ALA A 75 6.88 -14.66 -3.18
C ALA A 75 7.52 -14.18 -1.86
N GLY A 76 8.65 -13.47 -1.94
CA GLY A 76 9.26 -12.79 -0.80
C GLY A 76 8.33 -11.76 -0.17
N ILE A 77 7.72 -10.90 -1.00
CA ILE A 77 6.73 -9.90 -0.55
C ILE A 77 5.50 -10.58 0.08
N ALA A 78 4.96 -11.62 -0.57
CA ALA A 78 3.81 -12.37 -0.05
C ALA A 78 4.12 -13.02 1.32
N THR A 79 5.35 -13.50 1.50
CA THR A 79 5.82 -14.05 2.77
C THR A 79 5.83 -12.99 3.86
N GLN A 80 6.27 -11.76 3.56
CA GLN A 80 6.25 -10.64 4.49
C GLN A 80 4.83 -10.20 4.83
N HIS A 81 3.93 -10.09 3.84
CA HIS A 81 2.51 -9.82 4.08
C HIS A 81 1.91 -10.85 5.03
N LEU A 82 2.18 -12.14 4.81
CA LEU A 82 1.65 -13.22 5.64
C LEU A 82 2.25 -13.18 7.06
N GLY A 83 3.55 -12.92 7.18
CA GLY A 83 4.24 -12.80 8.48
C GLY A 83 3.62 -11.71 9.34
N LEU A 84 3.44 -10.51 8.78
CA LEU A 84 2.78 -9.39 9.47
C LEU A 84 1.32 -9.69 9.79
N ALA A 85 0.56 -10.27 8.87
CA ALA A 85 -0.84 -10.61 9.07
C ALA A 85 -1.04 -11.61 10.22
N ASN A 86 -0.22 -12.67 10.25
CA ASN A 86 -0.25 -13.67 11.32
C ASN A 86 0.16 -13.07 12.67
N TRP A 87 1.23 -12.26 12.68
CA TRP A 87 1.67 -11.58 13.89
C TRP A 87 0.56 -10.68 14.43
N ALA A 88 0.01 -9.81 13.59
CA ALA A 88 -1.07 -8.90 13.97
C ALA A 88 -2.25 -9.67 14.56
N ARG A 89 -2.69 -10.74 13.89
CA ARG A 89 -3.78 -11.60 14.38
C ARG A 89 -3.48 -12.24 15.74
N SER A 90 -2.24 -12.61 16.03
CA SER A 90 -1.85 -13.17 17.34
C SER A 90 -1.75 -12.13 18.46
N TYR A 91 -1.55 -10.86 18.11
CA TYR A 91 -1.43 -9.74 19.06
C TYR A 91 -2.72 -8.89 19.16
N GLU A 92 -3.68 -9.12 18.26
CA GLU A 92 -4.99 -8.48 18.33
C GLU A 92 -5.75 -8.91 19.58
N THR A 93 -6.31 -7.93 20.28
CA THR A 93 -7.23 -8.15 21.38
C THR A 93 -8.64 -7.79 20.95
N THR A 94 -9.64 -8.11 21.77
CA THR A 94 -11.05 -7.73 21.50
C THR A 94 -11.20 -6.21 21.36
N THR A 95 -10.32 -5.42 21.96
CA THR A 95 -10.38 -3.95 21.98
C THR A 95 -9.34 -3.28 21.09
N ARG A 96 -8.27 -3.98 20.68
CA ARG A 96 -7.19 -3.43 19.85
C ARG A 96 -7.11 -4.18 18.53
N LYS A 97 -7.48 -3.51 17.46
CA LYS A 97 -7.30 -3.97 16.07
C LYS A 97 -6.00 -3.41 15.54
N LEU A 98 -5.21 -4.25 14.90
CA LEU A 98 -3.89 -3.87 14.41
C LEU A 98 -3.92 -3.70 12.89
N LEU A 99 -4.70 -4.52 12.18
CA LEU A 99 -4.93 -4.35 10.74
C LEU A 99 -6.37 -3.94 10.47
N THR A 100 -6.53 -2.80 9.82
CA THR A 100 -7.81 -2.17 9.50
C THR A 100 -8.11 -2.25 8.01
N GLN A 101 -9.22 -1.65 7.59
CA GLN A 101 -9.58 -1.55 6.16
C GLN A 101 -8.51 -0.84 5.32
N VAL A 102 -7.64 -0.05 5.97
CA VAL A 102 -6.54 0.68 5.32
C VAL A 102 -5.56 -0.27 4.62
N SER A 103 -5.26 -1.40 5.24
CA SER A 103 -4.39 -2.44 4.65
C SER A 103 -5.18 -3.50 3.87
N GLU A 104 -6.44 -3.75 4.25
CA GLU A 104 -7.28 -4.78 3.63
C GLU A 104 -7.50 -4.58 2.12
N LEU A 105 -8.02 -3.42 1.72
CA LEU A 105 -8.39 -3.18 0.32
C LEU A 105 -7.17 -3.20 -0.63
N PRO A 106 -6.05 -2.54 -0.30
CA PRO A 106 -4.83 -2.65 -1.10
C PRO A 106 -4.31 -4.08 -1.22
N LEU A 107 -4.29 -4.86 -0.14
CA LEU A 107 -3.79 -6.23 -0.18
C LEU A 107 -4.71 -7.15 -1.00
N ARG A 108 -6.03 -6.99 -0.88
CA ARG A 108 -6.98 -7.71 -1.73
C ARG A 108 -6.83 -7.35 -3.20
N THR A 109 -6.62 -6.07 -3.52
CA THR A 109 -6.40 -5.64 -4.90
C THR A 109 -5.09 -6.18 -5.46
N TRP A 110 -4.03 -6.22 -4.63
CA TRP A 110 -2.76 -6.85 -5.01
C TRP A 110 -2.90 -8.36 -5.19
N HIS A 111 -3.64 -9.03 -4.32
CA HIS A 111 -3.97 -10.45 -4.43
C HIS A 111 -4.63 -10.75 -5.78
N ASP A 112 -5.68 -10.02 -6.17
CA ASP A 112 -6.33 -10.18 -7.47
C ASP A 112 -5.31 -10.07 -8.62
N ALA A 113 -4.40 -9.08 -8.55
CA ALA A 113 -3.36 -8.89 -9.56
C ALA A 113 -2.31 -10.02 -9.61
N VAL A 114 -2.02 -10.66 -8.48
CA VAL A 114 -1.10 -11.81 -8.38
C VAL A 114 -1.75 -13.10 -8.90
N ILE A 115 -3.04 -13.31 -8.65
CA ILE A 115 -3.75 -14.49 -9.14
C ILE A 115 -3.93 -14.43 -10.67
N ASP A 116 -4.18 -13.23 -11.20
CA ASP A 116 -4.35 -13.00 -12.63
C ASP A 116 -3.02 -12.74 -13.36
N LEU A 117 -1.88 -12.98 -12.71
CA LEU A 117 -0.58 -12.52 -13.17
C LEU A 117 -0.17 -13.19 -14.49
N PRO A 118 -0.08 -12.45 -15.60
CA PRO A 118 0.38 -13.01 -16.86
C PRO A 118 1.92 -12.96 -16.94
N THR A 119 2.47 -13.66 -17.91
CA THR A 119 3.92 -13.93 -18.08
C THR A 119 4.74 -12.75 -18.60
N ASP A 120 4.27 -11.49 -18.47
CA ASP A 120 5.01 -10.32 -18.97
C ASP A 120 5.80 -9.60 -17.86
N ALA A 121 6.98 -9.08 -18.22
CA ALA A 121 7.91 -8.46 -17.29
C ALA A 121 7.39 -7.14 -16.71
N ALA A 122 6.58 -6.38 -17.46
CA ALA A 122 6.07 -5.09 -17.01
C ALA A 122 5.00 -5.25 -15.91
N ARG A 123 4.11 -6.23 -16.05
CA ARG A 123 3.11 -6.60 -15.02
C ARG A 123 3.77 -7.21 -13.80
N SER A 124 4.83 -8.01 -13.99
CA SER A 124 5.61 -8.55 -12.88
C SER A 124 6.26 -7.43 -12.06
N ARG A 125 6.89 -6.44 -12.71
CA ARG A 125 7.39 -5.23 -12.03
C ARG A 125 6.27 -4.44 -11.34
N ARG A 126 5.10 -4.28 -11.98
CA ARG A 126 3.93 -3.64 -11.36
C ARG A 126 3.51 -4.32 -10.07
N ALA A 127 3.41 -5.64 -10.07
CA ALA A 127 3.01 -6.44 -8.93
C ALA A 127 4.05 -6.37 -7.80
N ILE A 128 5.35 -6.34 -8.12
CA ILE A 128 6.39 -6.10 -7.12
C ILE A 128 6.25 -4.70 -6.50
N SER A 129 6.15 -3.64 -7.32
CA SER A 129 6.03 -2.27 -6.80
C SER A 129 4.76 -2.09 -5.95
N SER A 130 3.60 -2.56 -6.42
CA SER A 130 2.36 -2.46 -5.65
C SER A 130 2.38 -3.33 -4.39
N GLY A 131 3.01 -4.51 -4.44
CA GLY A 131 3.17 -5.38 -3.27
C GLY A 131 4.01 -4.72 -2.16
N ASN A 132 5.06 -4.01 -2.54
CA ASN A 132 5.86 -3.22 -1.60
C ASN A 132 5.11 -2.01 -1.05
N SER A 133 4.30 -1.32 -1.88
CA SER A 133 3.39 -0.29 -1.38
C SER A 133 2.42 -0.84 -0.34
N VAL A 134 1.83 -2.02 -0.59
CA VAL A 134 0.94 -2.70 0.35
C VAL A 134 1.68 -3.04 1.65
N LEU A 135 2.92 -3.52 1.56
CA LEU A 135 3.73 -3.84 2.73
C LEU A 135 3.99 -2.61 3.61
N GLY A 136 4.34 -1.48 2.99
CA GLY A 136 4.48 -0.21 3.71
C GLY A 136 3.16 0.29 4.32
N LEU A 137 2.03 0.13 3.62
CA LEU A 137 0.70 0.42 4.16
C LEU A 137 0.35 -0.46 5.36
N MET A 138 0.65 -1.77 5.30
CA MET A 138 0.46 -2.68 6.43
C MET A 138 1.27 -2.23 7.65
N GLY A 139 2.55 -1.91 7.47
CA GLY A 139 3.40 -1.39 8.56
C GLY A 139 2.87 -0.07 9.14
N GLY A 140 2.44 0.86 8.28
CA GLY A 140 1.82 2.11 8.73
C GLY A 140 0.49 1.90 9.45
N ASP A 141 -0.36 0.98 8.98
CA ASP A 141 -1.63 0.65 9.62
C ASP A 141 -1.40 0.06 11.02
N LEU A 142 -0.46 -0.89 11.16
CA LEU A 142 -0.07 -1.47 12.46
C LEU A 142 0.36 -0.39 13.47
N LEU A 143 1.17 0.58 13.02
CA LEU A 143 1.70 1.63 13.90
C LEU A 143 0.69 2.75 14.17
N THR A 144 -0.36 2.87 13.35
CA THR A 144 -1.36 3.95 13.42
C THR A 144 -2.77 3.46 13.72
N SER A 145 -2.94 2.18 14.06
CA SER A 145 -4.26 1.55 14.15
C SER A 145 -5.13 2.17 15.25
N ASP A 146 -4.51 2.61 16.36
CA ASP A 146 -5.14 3.48 17.36
C ASP A 146 -4.52 4.89 17.28
N PRO A 147 -5.26 5.91 16.82
CA PRO A 147 -4.72 7.27 16.70
C PRO A 147 -4.40 7.91 18.06
N ASN A 148 -4.98 7.41 19.16
CA ASN A 148 -4.84 7.99 20.49
C ASN A 148 -3.72 7.35 21.32
N LEU A 149 -3.18 6.21 20.86
CA LEU A 149 -2.14 5.47 21.56
C LEU A 149 -0.85 5.43 20.75
N GLN A 150 0.28 5.48 21.45
CA GLN A 150 1.56 5.12 20.85
C GLN A 150 1.58 3.62 20.54
N PRO A 151 2.24 3.19 19.43
CA PRO A 151 2.37 1.78 19.14
C PRO A 151 3.22 1.11 20.22
N GLU A 152 2.96 -0.16 20.48
CA GLU A 152 3.78 -0.93 21.40
C GLU A 152 5.17 -1.18 20.79
N GLU A 153 6.20 -1.24 21.62
CA GLU A 153 7.58 -1.53 21.20
C GLU A 153 7.65 -2.80 20.35
N ALA A 154 6.92 -3.86 20.72
CA ALA A 154 6.84 -5.09 19.93
C ALA A 154 6.26 -4.87 18.52
N THR A 155 5.33 -3.92 18.36
CA THR A 155 4.80 -3.55 17.04
C THR A 155 5.86 -2.81 16.22
N VAL A 156 6.60 -1.90 16.86
CA VAL A 156 7.69 -1.15 16.22
C VAL A 156 8.77 -2.11 15.73
N VAL A 157 9.31 -2.96 16.60
CA VAL A 157 10.32 -3.98 16.27
C VAL A 157 9.85 -4.85 15.11
N ARG A 158 8.59 -5.32 15.15
CA ARG A 158 8.05 -6.16 14.10
C ARG A 158 8.04 -5.46 12.74
N VAL A 159 7.60 -4.20 12.70
CA VAL A 159 7.58 -3.41 11.47
C VAL A 159 8.99 -3.10 10.98
N GLU A 160 9.95 -2.86 11.87
CA GLU A 160 11.34 -2.66 11.47
C GLU A 160 11.93 -3.90 10.77
N GLU A 161 11.75 -5.09 11.34
CA GLU A 161 12.29 -6.35 10.82
C GLU A 161 11.61 -6.79 9.51
N ASP A 162 10.29 -6.71 9.43
CA ASP A 162 9.53 -7.29 8.32
C ASP A 162 9.26 -6.31 7.17
N VAL A 163 9.24 -5.00 7.45
CA VAL A 163 8.91 -3.95 6.45
C VAL A 163 10.14 -3.11 6.12
N LEU A 164 10.76 -2.50 7.12
CA LEU A 164 11.77 -1.46 6.87
C LEU A 164 13.11 -2.04 6.41
N GLN A 165 13.68 -2.99 7.14
CA GLN A 165 14.99 -3.56 6.81
C GLN A 165 15.04 -4.23 5.43
N PRO A 166 14.05 -5.05 5.03
CA PRO A 166 14.07 -5.67 3.71
C PRO A 166 13.95 -4.64 2.59
N TRP A 167 13.17 -3.59 2.81
CA TRP A 167 12.97 -2.53 1.84
C TRP A 167 14.19 -1.62 1.67
N GLU A 168 14.93 -1.30 2.73
CA GLU A 168 16.13 -0.45 2.62
C GLU A 168 17.14 -0.98 1.61
N ARG A 169 17.23 -2.31 1.47
CA ARG A 169 18.07 -2.95 0.45
C ARG A 169 17.52 -2.77 -0.97
N ALA A 170 16.21 -2.96 -1.16
CA ALA A 170 15.56 -2.86 -2.48
C ALA A 170 15.41 -1.41 -2.99
N ARG A 171 15.27 -0.46 -2.07
CA ARG A 171 15.09 0.98 -2.32
C ARG A 171 16.25 1.61 -3.09
N LEU A 172 17.49 1.23 -2.76
CA LEU A 172 18.69 1.82 -3.38
C LEU A 172 18.73 1.59 -4.90
N GLU A 173 18.04 0.58 -5.41
CA GLU A 173 17.99 0.25 -6.83
C GLU A 173 16.79 0.93 -7.54
N ALA A 174 15.61 0.99 -6.92
CA ALA A 174 14.39 1.53 -7.55
C ALA A 174 14.21 3.06 -7.40
N GLY A 175 14.91 3.68 -6.43
CA GLY A 175 14.74 5.10 -6.13
C GLY A 175 15.26 6.04 -7.22
N ASP A 176 16.33 5.67 -7.92
CA ASP A 176 16.97 6.53 -8.92
C ASP A 176 16.16 6.60 -10.22
N ASP A 177 15.62 5.47 -10.68
CA ASP A 177 14.72 5.41 -11.84
C ASP A 177 13.49 6.31 -11.64
N LEU A 178 12.89 6.26 -10.44
CA LEU A 178 11.74 7.10 -10.10
C LEU A 178 12.11 8.58 -10.17
N LYS A 179 13.23 8.95 -9.53
CA LYS A 179 13.70 10.34 -9.54
C LYS A 179 13.95 10.84 -10.96
N GLU A 180 14.56 10.02 -11.81
CA GLU A 180 14.81 10.37 -13.21
C GLU A 180 13.50 10.63 -13.96
N VAL A 181 12.52 9.74 -13.85
CA VAL A 181 11.22 9.90 -14.51
C VAL A 181 10.49 11.13 -13.99
N LEU A 182 10.47 11.35 -12.68
CA LEU A 182 9.83 12.51 -12.07
C LEU A 182 10.51 13.83 -12.44
N ALA A 183 11.85 13.85 -12.55
CA ALA A 183 12.59 15.07 -12.88
C ALA A 183 12.22 15.65 -14.25
N ARG A 184 11.71 14.83 -15.18
CA ARG A 184 11.31 15.24 -16.53
C ARG A 184 10.09 16.17 -16.55
N PHE A 185 9.17 16.05 -15.59
CA PHE A 185 7.92 16.84 -15.57
C PHE A 185 7.67 17.54 -14.23
N ALA A 186 8.33 17.11 -13.15
CA ALA A 186 8.26 17.70 -11.83
C ALA A 186 9.67 17.85 -11.20
N PRO A 187 10.53 18.76 -11.70
CA PRO A 187 11.94 18.84 -11.29
C PRO A 187 12.18 19.03 -9.79
N LYS A 188 11.20 19.60 -9.07
CA LYS A 188 11.28 19.83 -7.62
C LYS A 188 10.70 18.69 -6.79
N ALA A 189 9.95 17.75 -7.38
CA ALA A 189 9.34 16.65 -6.62
C ALA A 189 10.39 15.73 -5.96
N PRO A 190 11.48 15.32 -6.65
CA PRO A 190 12.52 14.51 -6.04
C PRO A 190 13.15 15.11 -4.76
N LEU A 191 13.24 16.44 -4.68
CA LEU A 191 13.84 17.14 -3.52
C LEU A 191 13.06 16.87 -2.22
N PHE A 192 11.75 16.65 -2.29
CA PHE A 192 10.94 16.36 -1.10
C PHE A 192 11.25 14.97 -0.52
N ILE A 193 11.52 13.98 -1.37
CA ILE A 193 12.00 12.68 -0.92
C ILE A 193 13.35 12.85 -0.22
N GLU A 194 14.28 13.57 -0.85
CA GLU A 194 15.64 13.73 -0.32
C GLU A 194 15.65 14.40 1.05
N GLU A 195 14.87 15.48 1.21
CA GLU A 195 14.73 16.14 2.50
C GLU A 195 14.01 15.26 3.53
N ALA A 196 13.06 14.40 3.13
CA ALA A 196 12.45 13.42 4.03
C ALA A 196 13.48 12.40 4.57
N TRP A 197 14.32 11.84 3.69
CA TRP A 197 15.37 10.91 4.12
C TRP A 197 16.45 11.56 4.96
N LYS A 198 16.82 12.79 4.64
CA LYS A 198 17.75 13.58 5.45
C LYS A 198 17.19 13.90 6.83
N ALA A 199 15.90 14.23 6.93
CA ALA A 199 15.23 14.41 8.22
C ALA A 199 15.28 13.12 9.06
N LEU A 200 15.01 11.97 8.46
CA LEU A 200 15.11 10.66 9.13
C LEU A 200 16.54 10.30 9.55
N ALA A 201 17.54 10.62 8.72
CA ALA A 201 18.94 10.33 9.02
C ALA A 201 19.48 11.18 10.19
N THR A 202 19.05 12.43 10.29
CA THR A 202 19.47 13.33 11.38
C THR A 202 18.78 13.01 12.71
N LYS A 203 17.66 12.27 12.69
CA LYS A 203 16.84 11.92 13.86
C LYS A 203 16.54 13.12 14.78
N GLY A 204 16.37 14.30 14.18
CA GLY A 204 16.02 15.52 14.93
C GLY A 204 14.62 15.44 15.57
N PRO A 205 14.30 16.31 16.54
CA PRO A 205 13.04 16.27 17.28
C PRO A 205 11.79 16.49 16.39
N LEU A 206 11.96 17.08 15.20
CA LEU A 206 10.90 17.31 14.22
C LEU A 206 10.98 16.37 13.01
N ALA A 207 11.84 15.34 13.05
CA ALA A 207 12.09 14.48 11.89
C ALA A 207 10.81 13.83 11.37
N ALA A 208 9.94 13.30 12.25
CA ALA A 208 8.69 12.69 11.85
C ALA A 208 7.73 13.71 11.18
N GLU A 209 7.56 14.89 11.75
CA GLU A 209 6.70 15.95 11.19
C GLU A 209 7.21 16.41 9.81
N MET A 210 8.50 16.70 9.70
CA MET A 210 9.12 17.09 8.43
C MET A 210 8.98 16.01 7.36
N THR A 211 9.11 14.73 7.75
CA THR A 211 8.96 13.60 6.84
C THR A 211 7.51 13.47 6.37
N ALA A 212 6.53 13.50 7.28
CA ALA A 212 5.11 13.42 6.95
C ALA A 212 4.65 14.56 6.03
N TYR A 213 5.10 15.79 6.30
CA TYR A 213 4.87 16.95 5.44
C TYR A 213 5.47 16.72 4.04
N SER A 214 6.73 16.31 3.99
CA SER A 214 7.45 16.11 2.72
C SER A 214 6.81 15.02 1.86
N ILE A 215 6.33 13.92 2.44
CA ILE A 215 5.61 12.86 1.71
C ILE A 215 4.32 13.41 1.09
N THR A 216 3.54 14.20 1.84
CA THR A 216 2.27 14.76 1.35
C THR A 216 2.51 15.71 0.19
N GLU A 217 3.46 16.64 0.35
CA GLU A 217 3.84 17.56 -0.73
C GLU A 217 4.42 16.83 -1.94
N PHE A 218 5.19 15.77 -1.72
CA PHE A 218 5.75 14.95 -2.78
C PHE A 218 4.66 14.29 -3.64
N ILE A 219 3.67 13.65 -3.02
CA ILE A 219 2.52 13.06 -3.74
C ILE A 219 1.74 14.16 -4.47
N ASP A 220 1.35 15.22 -3.76
CA ASP A 220 0.47 16.24 -4.32
C ASP A 220 1.09 17.05 -5.46
N ARG A 221 2.39 17.35 -5.38
CA ARG A 221 3.10 18.05 -6.46
C ARG A 221 3.31 17.15 -7.66
N THR A 222 3.66 15.89 -7.42
CA THR A 222 3.84 14.92 -8.50
C THR A 222 2.55 14.72 -9.29
N LEU A 223 1.42 14.51 -8.61
CA LEU A 223 0.12 14.34 -9.26
C LEU A 223 -0.33 15.59 -10.01
N ARG A 224 -0.11 16.79 -9.46
CA ARG A 224 -0.45 18.06 -10.14
C ARG A 224 0.39 18.32 -11.38
N ALA A 225 1.67 17.97 -11.33
CA ALA A 225 2.57 18.13 -12.47
C ALA A 225 2.30 17.10 -13.59
N ALA A 226 2.05 15.83 -13.22
CA ALA A 226 1.75 14.77 -14.17
C ALA A 226 0.36 14.90 -14.82
N ALA A 227 -0.56 15.61 -14.18
CA ALA A 227 -1.93 15.77 -14.64
C ALA A 227 -2.37 17.23 -14.51
N PRO A 228 -1.91 18.13 -15.41
CA PRO A 228 -2.30 19.54 -15.42
C PRO A 228 -3.82 19.71 -15.56
N ASP A 229 -4.37 20.74 -14.91
CA ASP A 229 -5.81 20.97 -14.86
C ASP A 229 -6.42 21.14 -16.26
N SER A 230 -5.74 21.88 -17.14
CA SER A 230 -6.13 22.08 -18.54
C SER A 230 -6.34 20.77 -19.29
N ASP A 231 -5.45 19.80 -19.09
CA ASP A 231 -5.45 18.58 -19.86
C ASP A 231 -6.53 17.62 -19.36
N ILE A 232 -6.71 17.58 -18.04
CA ILE A 232 -7.78 16.81 -17.40
C ILE A 232 -9.13 17.37 -17.82
N GLU A 233 -9.33 18.70 -17.79
CA GLU A 233 -10.59 19.33 -18.17
C GLU A 233 -10.96 19.05 -19.63
N THR A 234 -9.96 18.91 -20.50
CA THR A 234 -10.14 18.51 -21.90
C THR A 234 -10.50 17.03 -22.03
N TRP A 235 -9.90 16.16 -21.21
CA TRP A 235 -10.11 14.71 -21.23
C TRP A 235 -11.44 14.28 -20.58
N LEU A 236 -11.83 14.93 -19.48
CA LEU A 236 -12.95 14.54 -18.62
C LEU A 236 -14.29 14.33 -19.37
N PRO A 237 -14.71 15.20 -20.30
CA PRO A 237 -15.96 15.01 -21.05
C PRO A 237 -16.05 13.68 -21.82
N GLN A 238 -14.91 13.10 -22.17
CA GLN A 238 -14.81 11.85 -22.96
C GLN A 238 -14.38 10.65 -22.11
N SER A 239 -14.04 10.88 -20.84
CA SER A 239 -13.45 9.88 -19.94
C SER A 239 -14.42 8.84 -19.38
N GLY A 240 -15.73 9.09 -19.46
CA GLY A 240 -16.76 8.30 -18.77
C GLY A 240 -16.78 8.48 -17.25
N VAL A 241 -15.93 9.32 -16.66
CA VAL A 241 -15.96 9.63 -15.23
C VAL A 241 -17.21 10.46 -14.91
N PRO A 242 -18.05 10.07 -13.93
CA PRO A 242 -19.25 10.84 -13.57
C PRO A 242 -18.91 12.27 -13.13
N ARG A 243 -19.67 13.25 -13.64
CA ARG A 243 -19.44 14.70 -13.41
C ARG A 243 -19.33 15.08 -11.93
N GLN A 244 -20.11 14.42 -11.08
CA GLN A 244 -20.09 14.63 -9.62
C GLN A 244 -18.76 14.26 -8.94
N GLN A 245 -17.88 13.51 -9.62
CA GLN A 245 -16.56 13.11 -9.12
C GLN A 245 -15.43 14.04 -9.60
N TRP A 246 -15.73 14.98 -10.50
CA TRP A 246 -14.71 15.80 -11.16
C TRP A 246 -14.04 16.75 -10.18
N TYR A 247 -14.84 17.45 -9.37
CA TYR A 247 -14.39 18.51 -8.48
C TYR A 247 -14.77 18.22 -7.03
N SER A 248 -13.83 18.50 -6.11
CA SER A 248 -14.09 18.47 -4.68
C SER A 248 -14.93 19.67 -4.26
N GLN A 249 -15.92 19.47 -3.39
CA GLN A 249 -16.67 20.55 -2.76
C GLN A 249 -16.11 20.83 -1.35
N PRO A 250 -16.06 22.09 -0.88
CA PRO A 250 -16.43 23.34 -1.58
C PRO A 250 -15.27 23.95 -2.38
N ALA A 251 -14.07 23.36 -2.33
CA ALA A 251 -12.85 23.98 -2.88
C ALA A 251 -12.84 24.15 -4.40
N ASN A 252 -13.77 23.49 -5.13
CA ASN A 252 -13.89 23.49 -6.58
C ASN A 252 -12.57 23.17 -7.31
N ARG A 253 -11.84 22.15 -6.82
CA ARG A 253 -10.58 21.68 -7.39
C ARG A 253 -10.74 20.27 -7.94
N LEU A 254 -10.01 19.96 -9.02
CA LEU A 254 -9.96 18.61 -9.56
C LEU A 254 -9.53 17.60 -8.48
N THR A 255 -10.30 16.53 -8.34
CA THR A 255 -10.07 15.53 -7.28
C THR A 255 -8.83 14.69 -7.56
N ARG A 256 -8.16 14.20 -6.51
CA ARG A 256 -7.02 13.28 -6.65
C ARG A 256 -7.39 12.00 -7.41
N PRO A 257 -8.55 11.35 -7.17
CA PRO A 257 -8.97 10.20 -7.96
C PRO A 257 -9.05 10.47 -9.46
N VAL A 258 -9.51 11.66 -9.88
CA VAL A 258 -9.53 12.05 -11.29
C VAL A 258 -8.12 12.16 -11.87
N ARG A 259 -7.19 12.82 -11.15
CA ARG A 259 -5.79 12.92 -11.58
C ARG A 259 -5.15 11.55 -11.76
N ILE A 260 -5.38 10.64 -10.81
CA ILE A 260 -4.82 9.29 -10.87
C ILE A 260 -5.38 8.50 -12.05
N ARG A 261 -6.70 8.57 -12.29
CA ARG A 261 -7.30 7.92 -13.47
C ARG A 261 -6.70 8.46 -14.76
N TYR A 262 -6.55 9.78 -14.85
CA TYR A 262 -5.91 10.42 -16.01
C TYR A 262 -4.48 9.94 -16.23
N ILE A 263 -3.65 9.93 -15.18
CA ILE A 263 -2.25 9.47 -15.24
C ILE A 263 -2.20 7.98 -15.60
N ALA A 264 -3.01 7.15 -14.96
CA ALA A 264 -3.01 5.71 -15.19
C ALA A 264 -3.42 5.34 -16.62
N VAL A 265 -4.35 6.08 -17.24
CA VAL A 265 -4.68 5.91 -18.66
C VAL A 265 -3.48 6.21 -19.56
N ARG A 266 -2.72 7.29 -19.27
CA ARG A 266 -1.56 7.68 -20.09
C ARG A 266 -0.33 6.81 -19.88
N HIS A 267 -0.13 6.35 -18.66
CA HIS A 267 0.99 5.49 -18.27
C HIS A 267 0.60 4.01 -18.21
N SER A 268 -0.56 3.60 -18.75
CA SER A 268 -0.99 2.18 -18.75
C SER A 268 -0.79 1.45 -17.39
N ALA A 269 -1.00 2.17 -16.29
CA ALA A 269 -0.96 1.63 -14.94
C ALA A 269 -2.35 1.10 -14.55
N ASP A 270 -2.43 0.27 -13.51
CA ASP A 270 -3.71 -0.24 -12.99
C ASP A 270 -4.40 0.85 -12.15
N PRO A 271 -5.44 1.54 -12.67
CA PRO A 271 -6.07 2.63 -11.93
C PRO A 271 -6.74 2.14 -10.65
N ARG A 272 -7.20 0.88 -10.60
CA ARG A 272 -7.85 0.30 -9.41
C ARG A 272 -6.81 0.16 -8.29
N MET A 273 -5.65 -0.39 -8.59
CA MET A 273 -4.55 -0.49 -7.61
C MET A 273 -4.07 0.89 -7.16
N CYS A 274 -3.85 1.83 -8.10
CA CYS A 274 -3.39 3.18 -7.76
C CYS A 274 -4.36 3.91 -6.81
N LEU A 275 -5.67 3.79 -7.04
CA LEU A 275 -6.70 4.38 -6.17
C LEU A 275 -6.71 3.73 -4.78
N ALA A 276 -6.63 2.39 -4.72
CA ALA A 276 -6.54 1.68 -3.45
C ALA A 276 -5.28 2.11 -2.66
N LEU A 277 -4.15 2.34 -3.32
CA LEU A 277 -2.92 2.78 -2.65
C LEU A 277 -3.01 4.23 -2.15
N VAL A 278 -3.40 5.19 -3.01
CA VAL A 278 -3.34 6.61 -2.64
C VAL A 278 -4.25 6.97 -1.47
N ASP A 279 -5.48 6.43 -1.45
CA ASP A 279 -6.47 6.84 -0.45
C ASP A 279 -6.04 6.34 0.93
N ASN A 280 -5.52 5.12 0.98
CA ASN A 280 -5.03 4.50 2.20
C ASN A 280 -3.70 5.11 2.69
N LEU A 281 -2.80 5.53 1.77
CA LEU A 281 -1.63 6.34 2.11
C LEU A 281 -2.02 7.63 2.83
N LEU A 282 -3.02 8.34 2.30
CA LEU A 282 -3.47 9.62 2.86
C LEU A 282 -4.20 9.45 4.20
N ILE A 283 -4.94 8.36 4.39
CA ILE A 283 -5.54 8.05 5.69
C ILE A 283 -4.45 7.85 6.75
N ILE A 284 -3.39 7.08 6.43
CA ILE A 284 -2.25 6.89 7.33
C ILE A 284 -1.58 8.24 7.63
N ALA A 285 -1.29 9.04 6.61
CA ALA A 285 -0.70 10.38 6.78
C ALA A 285 -1.54 11.29 7.69
N GLN A 286 -2.87 11.26 7.56
CA GLN A 286 -3.77 12.02 8.43
C GLN A 286 -3.74 11.54 9.88
N ARG A 287 -3.76 10.23 10.12
CA ARG A 287 -3.63 9.64 11.48
C ARG A 287 -2.32 10.07 12.14
N LEU A 288 -1.23 10.00 11.38
CA LEU A 288 0.10 10.43 11.80
C LEU A 288 0.15 11.93 12.13
N ASN A 289 -0.36 12.79 11.26
CA ASN A 289 -0.38 14.23 11.52
C ASN A 289 -1.19 14.58 12.76
N GLY A 290 -2.34 13.94 12.97
CA GLY A 290 -3.14 14.13 14.19
C GLY A 290 -2.36 13.73 15.45
N ARG A 291 -1.62 12.60 15.38
CA ARG A 291 -0.79 12.13 16.49
C ARG A 291 0.41 13.02 16.76
N LEU A 292 1.17 13.41 15.73
CA LEU A 292 2.35 14.27 15.83
C LEU A 292 2.00 15.65 16.40
N GLN A 293 0.82 16.18 16.07
CA GLN A 293 0.30 17.41 16.69
C GLN A 293 -0.04 17.24 18.17
N ALA A 294 -0.57 16.07 18.56
CA ALA A 294 -0.91 15.77 19.94
C ALA A 294 0.32 15.45 20.81
N LEU A 295 1.35 14.83 20.22
CA LEU A 295 2.53 14.32 20.91
C LEU A 295 3.78 15.04 20.39
N LYS A 296 4.15 16.14 21.08
CA LYS A 296 5.26 17.03 20.70
C LYS A 296 6.67 16.42 20.81
N HIS A 297 6.79 15.13 21.09
CA HIS A 297 8.05 14.43 21.27
C HIS A 297 8.18 13.33 20.23
N ALA A 298 9.28 13.33 19.47
CA ALA A 298 9.61 12.28 18.52
C ALA A 298 9.83 10.96 19.28
N SER A 299 8.86 10.06 19.19
CA SER A 299 8.99 8.69 19.66
C SER A 299 9.58 7.80 18.55
N GLU A 300 10.16 6.67 18.94
CA GLU A 300 10.66 5.66 17.99
C GLU A 300 9.55 5.10 17.09
N GLY A 301 8.34 4.94 17.64
CA GLY A 301 7.17 4.48 16.89
C GLY A 301 6.73 5.46 15.80
N ASP A 302 6.82 6.76 16.04
CA ASP A 302 6.49 7.78 15.04
C ASP A 302 7.50 7.79 13.89
N LEU A 303 8.80 7.59 14.18
CA LEU A 303 9.85 7.47 13.17
C LEU A 303 9.67 6.23 12.29
N ALA A 304 9.33 5.08 12.88
CA ALA A 304 9.02 3.88 12.12
C ALA A 304 7.80 4.10 11.21
N ALA A 305 6.76 4.76 11.71
CA ALA A 305 5.52 5.01 10.97
C ALA A 305 5.68 5.99 9.80
N VAL A 306 6.48 7.04 9.95
CA VAL A 306 6.78 7.93 8.81
C VAL A 306 7.71 7.26 7.78
N ARG A 307 8.60 6.35 8.21
CA ARG A 307 9.43 5.54 7.31
C ARG A 307 8.58 4.60 6.47
N THR A 308 7.64 3.85 7.07
CA THR A 308 6.76 2.97 6.31
C THR A 308 5.90 3.74 5.30
N LEU A 309 5.41 4.93 5.67
CA LEU A 309 4.66 5.79 4.78
C LEU A 309 5.50 6.30 3.60
N LEU A 310 6.76 6.69 3.84
CA LEU A 310 7.68 7.14 2.80
C LEU A 310 7.95 6.02 1.78
N ILE A 311 8.20 4.80 2.27
CA ILE A 311 8.38 3.60 1.46
C ILE A 311 7.15 3.32 0.60
N ALA A 312 5.96 3.39 1.21
CA ALA A 312 4.71 3.14 0.52
C ALA A 312 4.44 4.18 -0.58
N ALA A 313 4.79 5.45 -0.33
CA ALA A 313 4.66 6.55 -1.28
C ALA A 313 5.61 6.42 -2.49
N GLU A 314 6.88 6.08 -2.25
CA GLU A 314 7.86 5.84 -3.34
C GLU A 314 7.47 4.63 -4.19
N SER A 315 7.06 3.54 -3.55
CA SER A 315 6.58 2.34 -4.23
C SER A 315 5.32 2.63 -5.05
N PHE A 316 4.42 3.49 -4.54
CA PHE A 316 3.18 3.87 -5.22
C PHE A 316 3.48 4.66 -6.49
N LEU A 317 4.38 5.65 -6.42
CA LEU A 317 4.73 6.43 -7.60
C LEU A 317 5.57 5.62 -8.59
N SER A 318 6.39 4.68 -8.11
CA SER A 318 7.06 3.69 -8.97
C SER A 318 6.04 2.85 -9.73
N HIS A 319 5.00 2.35 -9.05
CA HIS A 319 3.90 1.63 -9.67
C HIS A 319 3.14 2.50 -10.70
N LEU A 320 2.95 3.79 -10.40
CA LEU A 320 2.22 4.72 -11.26
C LEU A 320 3.01 5.15 -12.50
N PHE A 321 4.34 5.30 -12.41
CA PHE A 321 5.16 5.95 -13.45
C PHE A 321 6.24 5.08 -14.10
N LEU A 322 6.83 4.12 -13.37
CA LEU A 322 7.93 3.28 -13.90
C LEU A 322 7.45 1.98 -14.51
N ALA A 323 6.25 1.58 -14.14
CA ALA A 323 5.76 0.24 -14.44
C ALA A 323 5.24 0.09 -15.88
N SER A 324 5.43 1.14 -16.68
CA SER A 324 5.19 1.25 -18.10
C SER A 324 6.42 1.86 -18.74
N SER A 325 7.37 1.01 -19.15
CA SER A 325 8.18 1.38 -20.30
C SER A 325 7.35 1.05 -21.54
N PRO A 326 6.82 2.05 -22.27
CA PRO A 326 6.76 1.92 -23.70
C PRO A 326 8.21 2.00 -24.18
N GLN A 327 8.79 0.86 -24.58
CA GLN A 327 9.77 0.92 -25.66
C GLN A 327 8.95 0.91 -26.94
N ASP A 328 9.02 2.05 -27.64
CA ASP A 328 8.62 2.34 -29.01
C ASP A 328 7.11 2.37 -29.35
#